data_AF-A0A2H3B518-F1
#
_entry.id   AF-A0A2H3B518-F1
#
_cell.length_a   1.000
_cell.length_b   1.000
_cell.length_c   1.000
_cell.angle_alpha   90.00
_cell.angle_beta   90.00
_cell.angle_gamma   90.00
#
_symmetry.space_group_name_H-M   'P 1'
#
loop_
_entity.id
_entity.type
_entity.pdbx_description
1 polymer ?
#
loop_
_entity_poly.entity_id
_entity_poly.type
_entity_poly.pdbx_seq_one_letter_code
_entity_poly.pdbx_strand_id
1 'polypeptide(L)'
;HRDNACLSIARAHEYQVKYYNKGRKPFPELAPRSLVLVNPHSLDWREARGKGAKLIQRWIGPFEILERVNPKVYRLRMSEKYPGNPVFNIEH
;
A
#
# COMPACT_ATOMS: atom_id res chain seq x y z
N HIS A 1 -20.44 35.44 8.23
CA HIS A 1 -19.00 35.53 7.89
C HIS A 1 -18.25 34.20 8.12
N ARG A 2 -18.52 33.48 9.21
CA ARG A 2 -17.94 32.14 9.47
C ARG A 2 -18.35 31.09 8.41
N ASP A 3 -19.60 31.10 7.98
CA ASP A 3 -20.12 30.09 7.04
C ASP A 3 -19.42 30.15 5.68
N ASN A 4 -19.15 31.36 5.18
CA ASN A 4 -18.42 31.55 3.92
C ASN A 4 -16.96 31.04 4.00
N ALA A 5 -16.32 31.12 5.17
CA ALA A 5 -14.98 30.60 5.38
C ALA A 5 -14.97 29.05 5.46
N CYS A 6 -15.97 28.45 6.12
CA CYS A 6 -16.11 26.99 6.12
C CYS A 6 -16.38 26.46 4.69
N LEU A 7 -17.22 27.14 3.91
CA LEU A 7 -17.51 26.76 2.54
C LEU A 7 -16.28 26.89 1.61
N SER A 8 -15.44 27.91 1.80
CA SER A 8 -14.21 28.05 1.00
C SER A 8 -13.19 26.97 1.32
N ILE A 9 -13.06 26.58 2.60
CA ILE A 9 -12.21 25.47 3.04
C ILE A 9 -12.70 24.14 2.46
N ALA A 10 -14.02 23.88 2.53
CA ALA A 10 -14.61 22.67 1.96
C ALA A 10 -14.35 22.55 0.46
N ARG A 11 -14.53 23.64 -0.29
CA ARG A 11 -14.21 23.69 -1.73
C ARG A 11 -12.74 23.44 -2.01
N ALA A 12 -11.84 24.08 -1.25
CA ALA A 12 -10.40 23.88 -1.40
C ALA A 12 -10.02 22.39 -1.18
N HIS A 13 -10.61 21.76 -0.18
CA HIS A 13 -10.43 20.32 0.09
C HIS A 13 -10.94 19.45 -1.06
N GLU A 14 -12.12 19.74 -1.61
CA GLU A 14 -12.65 19.00 -2.77
C GLU A 14 -11.74 19.11 -4.01
N TYR A 15 -11.19 20.30 -4.27
CA TYR A 15 -10.24 20.48 -5.37
C TYR A 15 -8.98 19.64 -5.13
N GLN A 16 -8.41 19.68 -3.92
CA GLN A 16 -7.23 18.87 -3.58
C GLN A 16 -7.49 17.38 -3.80
N VAL A 17 -8.65 16.85 -3.36
CA VAL A 17 -9.03 15.45 -3.57
C VAL A 17 -9.18 15.13 -5.06
N LYS A 18 -9.84 15.99 -5.84
CA LYS A 18 -9.99 15.81 -7.29
C LYS A 18 -8.64 15.78 -8.01
N TYR A 19 -7.74 16.71 -7.68
CA TYR A 19 -6.40 16.75 -8.26
C TYR A 19 -5.55 15.54 -7.85
N TYR A 20 -5.59 15.13 -6.58
CA TYR A 20 -4.86 13.96 -6.09
C TYR A 20 -5.33 12.66 -6.76
N ASN A 21 -6.65 12.50 -6.94
CA ASN A 21 -7.24 11.33 -7.56
C ASN A 21 -7.15 11.33 -9.09
N LYS A 22 -6.83 12.47 -9.72
CA LYS A 22 -6.76 12.59 -11.18
C LYS A 22 -5.71 11.63 -11.74
N GLY A 23 -6.15 10.66 -12.54
CA GLY A 23 -5.29 9.66 -13.17
C GLY A 23 -4.95 8.45 -12.30
N ARG A 24 -5.39 8.41 -11.04
CA ARG A 24 -5.27 7.21 -10.19
C ARG A 24 -6.35 6.21 -10.56
N LYS A 25 -5.95 4.98 -10.89
CA LYS A 25 -6.90 3.88 -11.09
C LYS A 25 -7.08 3.15 -9.76
N PRO A 26 -8.32 2.82 -9.35
CA PRO A 26 -8.52 1.99 -8.17
C PRO A 26 -7.85 0.65 -8.39
N PHE A 27 -7.12 0.19 -7.38
CA PHE A 27 -6.51 -1.13 -7.42
C PHE A 27 -7.62 -2.20 -7.37
N PRO A 28 -7.52 -3.29 -8.15
CA PRO A 28 -8.55 -4.33 -8.15
C PRO A 28 -8.70 -4.99 -6.78
N GLU A 29 -9.91 -5.41 -6.44
CA GLU A 29 -10.11 -6.17 -5.21
C GLU A 29 -9.43 -7.53 -5.30
N LEU A 30 -8.69 -7.88 -4.26
CA LEU A 30 -8.00 -9.16 -4.18
C LEU A 30 -8.80 -10.14 -3.34
N ALA A 31 -9.10 -11.31 -3.90
CA ALA A 31 -9.76 -12.36 -3.16
C ALA A 31 -8.79 -13.01 -2.14
N PRO A 32 -9.28 -13.45 -0.96
CA PRO A 32 -8.53 -14.35 -0.11
C PRO A 32 -8.04 -15.57 -0.92
N ARG A 33 -6.89 -16.13 -0.55
CA ARG A 33 -6.20 -17.24 -1.23
C ARG A 33 -5.59 -16.90 -2.59
N SER A 34 -5.70 -15.66 -3.06
CA SER A 34 -4.92 -15.19 -4.21
C SER A 34 -3.45 -15.03 -3.84
N LEU A 35 -2.58 -15.19 -4.84
CA LEU A 35 -1.14 -15.03 -4.70
C LEU A 35 -0.74 -13.62 -5.15
N VAL A 36 -0.05 -12.89 -4.28
CA VAL A 36 0.38 -11.52 -4.54
C VAL A 36 1.88 -11.35 -4.35
N LEU A 37 2.46 -10.41 -5.08
CA LEU A 37 3.85 -10.00 -4.92
C LEU A 37 3.94 -8.79 -4.00
N VAL A 38 4.96 -8.74 -3.15
CA VAL A 38 5.23 -7.62 -2.25
C VAL A 38 6.48 -6.87 -2.72
N ASN A 39 6.45 -5.54 -2.65
CA ASN A 39 7.62 -4.72 -2.91
C ASN A 39 8.42 -4.57 -1.61
N PRO A 40 9.63 -5.13 -1.50
CA PRO A 40 10.42 -5.04 -0.27
C PRO A 40 11.03 -3.64 -0.06
N HIS A 41 11.11 -2.82 -1.12
CA HIS A 41 11.73 -1.50 -1.06
C HIS A 41 10.92 -0.51 -0.21
N SER A 42 9.59 -0.69 -0.11
CA SER A 42 8.73 0.13 0.76
C SER A 42 8.77 -0.30 2.23
N LEU A 43 9.42 -1.42 2.54
CA LEU A 43 9.42 -2.05 3.87
C LEU A 43 10.80 -2.05 4.53
N ASP A 44 11.80 -1.43 3.89
CA ASP A 44 13.22 -1.52 4.27
C ASP A 44 13.73 -2.96 4.42
N TRP A 45 13.07 -3.91 3.75
CA TRP A 45 13.45 -5.32 3.76
C TRP A 45 14.65 -5.54 2.86
N ARG A 46 15.84 -5.37 3.45
CA ARG A 46 17.10 -5.62 2.76
C ARG A 46 17.52 -7.06 3.01
N GLU A 47 17.06 -7.97 2.14
CA GLU A 47 17.46 -9.38 2.19
C GLU A 47 18.97 -9.60 2.00
N ALA A 48 19.68 -8.63 1.41
CA ALA A 48 21.09 -8.75 1.14
C ALA A 48 21.94 -8.22 2.30
N ARG A 49 22.44 -9.12 3.15
CA ARG A 49 23.64 -8.88 3.95
C ARG A 49 24.77 -8.39 3.02
N GLY A 50 25.01 -7.08 2.99
CA GLY A 50 26.13 -6.46 2.29
C GLY A 50 25.95 -6.07 0.81
N LYS A 51 24.76 -6.24 0.17
CA LYS A 51 24.53 -5.63 -1.17
C LYS A 51 23.70 -4.36 -1.04
N GLY A 52 24.15 -3.29 -1.71
CA GLY A 52 23.41 -2.03 -1.77
C GLY A 52 22.01 -2.21 -2.38
N ALA A 53 21.10 -1.28 -2.05
CA ALA A 53 19.69 -1.31 -2.46
C ALA A 53 19.44 -1.48 -3.98
N LYS A 54 20.46 -1.20 -4.80
CA LYS A 54 20.44 -1.33 -6.27
C LYS A 54 20.33 -2.78 -6.77
N LEU A 55 20.74 -3.78 -5.98
CA LEU A 55 20.75 -5.20 -6.38
C LEU A 55 19.69 -6.05 -5.66
N ILE A 56 18.74 -5.41 -4.98
CA ILE A 56 17.61 -6.11 -4.35
C ILE A 56 16.54 -6.36 -5.40
N GLN A 57 15.82 -7.48 -5.27
CA GLN A 57 14.68 -7.78 -6.14
C GLN A 57 13.56 -6.75 -5.92
N ARG A 58 13.01 -6.22 -7.01
CA ARG A 58 11.93 -5.23 -6.97
C ARG A 58 10.62 -5.80 -6.39
N TRP A 59 10.41 -7.11 -6.57
CA TRP A 59 9.25 -7.83 -6.10
C TRP A 59 9.71 -9.15 -5.49
N ILE A 60 9.16 -9.51 -4.34
CA ILE A 60 9.41 -10.78 -3.68
C ILE A 60 8.14 -11.59 -3.61
N GLY A 61 8.32 -12.91 -3.72
CA GLY A 61 7.42 -14.00 -3.32
C GLY A 61 5.97 -13.92 -3.79
N PRO A 62 5.38 -15.00 -4.33
CA PRO A 62 3.95 -15.13 -4.29
C PRO A 62 3.54 -15.45 -2.84
N PHE A 63 2.88 -14.50 -2.17
CA PHE A 63 2.31 -14.69 -0.84
C PHE A 63 0.80 -14.87 -0.94
N GLU A 64 0.26 -15.82 -0.20
CA GLU A 64 -1.18 -16.07 -0.13
C GLU A 64 -1.84 -15.01 0.74
N ILE A 65 -2.95 -14.42 0.28
CA ILE A 65 -3.79 -13.57 1.12
C ILE A 65 -4.57 -14.45 2.10
N LEU A 66 -4.36 -14.25 3.40
CA LEU A 66 -5.15 -14.91 4.45
C LEU A 66 -6.51 -14.26 4.61
N GLU A 67 -6.53 -12.94 4.75
CA GLU A 67 -7.74 -12.17 5.03
C GLU A 67 -7.63 -10.74 4.50
N ARG A 68 -8.78 -10.17 4.15
CA ARG A 68 -8.94 -8.75 3.83
C ARG A 68 -9.36 -8.03 5.11
N VAL A 69 -8.43 -7.28 5.71
CA VAL A 69 -8.69 -6.53 6.94
C VAL A 69 -9.53 -5.30 6.65
N ASN A 70 -9.16 -4.55 5.60
CA ASN A 70 -9.89 -3.40 5.07
C ASN A 70 -9.90 -3.44 3.54
N PRO A 71 -10.69 -2.59 2.86
CA PRO A 71 -10.68 -2.52 1.40
C PRO A 71 -9.30 -2.38 0.75
N LYS A 72 -8.37 -1.75 1.46
CA LYS A 72 -6.99 -1.46 1.04
C LYS A 72 -5.92 -2.20 1.85
N VAL A 73 -6.31 -2.97 2.87
CA VAL A 73 -5.36 -3.60 3.80
C VAL A 73 -5.59 -5.11 3.86
N TYR A 74 -4.52 -5.86 3.61
CA TYR A 74 -4.56 -7.31 3.47
C TYR A 74 -3.52 -7.95 4.36
N ARG A 75 -3.87 -9.09 4.95
CA ARG A 75 -2.92 -9.92 5.70
C ARG A 75 -2.43 -11.05 4.82
N LEU A 76 -1.12 -11.20 4.75
CA LEU A 76 -0.45 -12.22 3.94
C LEU A 76 0.03 -13.39 4.80
N ARG A 77 0.08 -14.57 4.20
CA ARG A 77 0.75 -15.75 4.76
C ARG A 77 2.24 -15.61 4.50
N MET A 78 2.98 -15.16 5.50
CA MET A 78 4.43 -14.99 5.42
C MET A 78 5.14 -15.88 6.44
N SER A 79 6.33 -16.35 6.07
CA SER A 79 7.22 -17.06 6.98
C SER A 79 7.94 -16.06 7.89
N GLU A 80 8.36 -16.51 9.08
CA GLU A 80 9.16 -15.78 10.07
C GLU A 80 10.50 -15.25 9.53
N LYS A 81 10.93 -15.72 8.35
CA LYS A 81 12.10 -15.18 7.63
C LYS A 81 11.95 -13.69 7.30
N TYR A 82 10.73 -13.19 7.13
CA TYR A 82 10.46 -11.81 6.78
C TYR A 82 10.22 -10.99 8.07
N PRO A 83 11.05 -9.97 8.35
CA PRO A 83 10.86 -9.15 9.55
C PRO A 83 9.63 -8.24 9.39
N GLY A 84 8.91 -7.97 10.47
CA GLY A 84 7.81 -7.01 10.48
C GLY A 84 6.41 -7.64 10.43
N ASN A 85 5.39 -6.80 10.26
CA ASN A 85 3.99 -7.20 10.34
C ASN A 85 3.50 -7.71 8.96
N PRO A 86 2.86 -8.90 8.87
CA PRO A 86 2.34 -9.45 7.62
C PRO A 86 1.08 -8.73 7.07
N VAL A 87 0.80 -7.50 7.51
CA VAL A 87 -0.37 -6.71 7.12
C VAL A 87 0.09 -5.54 6.25
N PHE A 88 -0.40 -5.49 5.01
CA PHE A 88 0.06 -4.55 3.98
C PHE A 88 -1.06 -3.68 3.45
N ASN A 89 -0.72 -2.41 3.19
CA ASN A 89 -1.57 -1.47 2.48
C ASN A 89 -1.15 -1.43 0.99
N ILE A 90 -2.12 -1.41 0.09
CA ILE A 90 -1.88 -1.35 -1.36
C ILE A 90 -1.52 0.08 -1.83
N GLU A 91 -1.81 1.12 -1.04
CA GLU A 91 -1.61 2.52 -1.46
C GLU A 91 -0.27 3.16 -1.00
N HIS A 92 0.66 2.38 -0.45
CA HIS A 92 1.98 2.87 -0.01
C HIS A 92 3.05 2.81 -1.11
#